data_AF-A0A645I1L5-F1
#
_entry.id   AF-A0A645I1L5-F1
#
_cell.length_a   1.000
_cell.length_b   1.000
_cell.length_c   1.000
_cell.angle_alpha   90.00
_cell.angle_beta   90.00
_cell.angle_gamma   90.00
#
_symmetry.space_group_name_H-M   'P 1'
#
loop_
_entity.id
_entity.type
_entity.pdbx_description
1 polymer ?
#
loop_
_entity_poly.entity_id
_entity_poly.type
_entity_poly.pdbx_seq_one_letter_code
_entity_poly.pdbx_strand_id
1 'polypeptide(L)'
;MAFAPVIAKAAGSRRLGALKDWMDALDFVAASAYGESAGAEFDAKIAANKRDFEARFGRARWLMAQQRWTEAMDELLEILMRDKAWGEEAARKTYVSILEIIEPPKPKVAEGQIPPEDPVVATYRRRLSSVVLS
;
A
#
# COMPACT_ATOMS: atom_id res chain seq x y z
N MET A 1 -17.08 27.43 -16.97
CA MET A 1 -15.98 26.84 -16.18
C MET A 1 -15.66 25.46 -16.74
N ALA A 2 -14.63 25.34 -17.60
CA ALA A 2 -14.39 24.16 -18.46
C ALA A 2 -13.87 22.89 -17.75
N PHE A 3 -13.82 22.87 -16.42
CA PHE A 3 -13.28 21.74 -15.64
C PHE A 3 -14.22 21.19 -14.55
N ALA A 4 -15.43 21.73 -14.42
CA ALA A 4 -16.41 21.27 -13.43
C ALA A 4 -16.69 19.75 -13.45
N PRO A 5 -16.79 19.04 -14.61
CA PRO A 5 -17.06 17.60 -14.60
C PRO A 5 -15.85 16.73 -14.21
N VAL A 6 -14.62 17.22 -14.36
CA VAL A 6 -13.40 16.49 -13.93
C VAL A 6 -13.22 16.58 -12.42
N ILE A 7 -13.54 17.74 -11.83
CA ILE A 7 -13.48 17.99 -10.39
C ILE A 7 -14.49 17.13 -9.63
N ALA A 8 -15.70 16.93 -10.18
CA ALA A 8 -16.71 16.05 -9.60
C ALA A 8 -16.30 14.56 -9.61
N LYS A 9 -15.47 14.13 -10.58
CA LYS A 9 -14.97 12.74 -10.68
C LYS A 9 -13.77 12.47 -9.76
N ALA A 10 -13.03 13.52 -9.39
CA ALA A 10 -11.89 13.46 -8.49
C ALA A 10 -12.28 13.27 -7.01
N ALA A 11 -13.39 13.87 -6.56
CA ALA A 11 -13.81 13.87 -5.15
C ALA A 11 -14.19 12.48 -4.58
N GLY A 12 -14.34 11.44 -5.42
CA GLY A 12 -14.58 10.04 -5.03
C GLY A 12 -13.56 9.05 -5.60
N SER A 13 -12.43 9.54 -6.11
CA SER A 13 -11.44 8.70 -6.80
C SER A 13 -10.51 7.99 -5.81
N ARG A 14 -10.71 6.68 -5.62
CA ARG A 14 -9.80 5.82 -4.83
C ARG A 14 -8.34 5.97 -5.25
N ARG A 15 -8.12 6.13 -6.57
CA ARG A 15 -6.78 6.36 -7.13
C ARG A 15 -6.12 7.64 -6.63
N LEU A 16 -6.86 8.73 -6.43
CA LEU A 16 -6.28 9.97 -5.90
C LEU A 16 -5.93 9.85 -4.42
N GLY A 17 -6.76 9.17 -3.64
CA GLY A 17 -6.44 8.83 -2.24
C GLY A 17 -5.16 7.99 -2.15
N ALA A 18 -5.05 6.96 -2.99
CA ALA A 18 -3.87 6.11 -3.04
C ALA A 18 -2.60 6.89 -3.43
N LEU A 19 -2.70 7.80 -4.40
CA LEU A 19 -1.58 8.68 -4.78
C LEU A 19 -1.18 9.62 -3.64
N LYS A 20 -2.15 10.14 -2.87
CA LYS A 20 -1.85 10.93 -1.66
C LYS A 20 -1.08 10.09 -0.64
N ASP A 21 -1.50 8.86 -0.37
CA ASP A 21 -0.77 7.98 0.57
C ASP A 21 0.67 7.72 0.11
N TRP A 22 0.90 7.64 -1.21
CA TRP A 22 2.26 7.52 -1.74
C TRP A 22 3.08 8.80 -1.55
N MET A 23 2.47 9.97 -1.77
CA MET A 23 3.12 11.25 -1.47
C MET A 23 3.47 11.37 0.01
N ASP A 24 2.55 11.00 0.91
CA ASP A 24 2.81 11.00 2.35
C ASP A 24 3.97 10.06 2.73
N ALA A 25 4.13 8.92 2.02
CA ALA A 25 5.28 8.02 2.21
C ALA A 25 6.59 8.63 1.71
N LEU A 26 6.58 9.36 0.59
CA LEU A 26 7.73 10.11 0.09
C LEU A 26 8.13 11.23 1.07
N ASP A 27 7.15 11.98 1.57
CA ASP A 27 7.36 13.03 2.56
C ASP A 27 7.89 12.46 3.88
N PHE A 28 7.39 11.30 4.32
CA PHE A 28 7.91 10.60 5.50
C PHE A 28 9.40 10.27 5.36
N VAL A 29 9.81 9.73 4.21
CA VAL A 29 11.22 9.41 3.95
C VAL A 29 12.05 10.70 3.89
N ALA A 30 11.58 11.72 3.16
CA ALA A 30 12.28 12.99 3.01
C ALA A 30 12.44 13.79 4.31
N ALA A 31 11.44 13.76 5.19
CA ALA A 31 11.44 14.47 6.48
C ALA A 31 12.25 13.74 7.56
N SER A 32 12.51 12.45 7.35
CA SER A 32 13.25 11.62 8.29
C SER A 32 14.75 11.58 7.95
N ALA A 33 15.59 11.21 8.92
CA ALA A 33 16.99 10.88 8.63
C ALA A 33 17.14 9.57 7.83
N TYR A 34 16.03 8.92 7.44
CA TYR A 34 16.02 7.68 6.69
C TYR A 34 16.34 7.96 5.22
N GLY A 35 17.61 7.87 4.84
CA GLY A 35 18.04 7.82 3.45
C GLY A 35 17.89 6.42 2.83
N GLU A 36 18.56 6.17 1.70
CA GLU A 36 18.65 4.82 1.10
C GLU A 36 19.20 3.74 2.06
N SER A 37 19.91 4.13 3.12
CA SER A 37 20.49 3.21 4.11
C SER A 37 19.55 2.84 5.27
N ALA A 38 18.34 3.40 5.32
CA ALA A 38 17.41 3.22 6.44
C ALA A 38 16.92 1.78 6.65
N GLY A 39 16.99 0.95 5.60
CA GLY A 39 16.55 -0.45 5.66
C GLY A 39 17.17 -1.22 6.84
N ALA A 40 18.47 -1.01 7.10
CA ALA A 40 19.18 -1.68 8.19
C ALA A 40 18.68 -1.28 9.59
N GLU A 41 18.24 -0.04 9.77
CA GLU A 41 17.68 0.42 11.05
C GLU A 41 16.31 -0.22 11.31
N PHE A 42 15.45 -0.28 10.29
CA PHE A 42 14.17 -0.97 10.40
C PHE A 42 14.38 -2.48 10.66
N ASP A 43 15.34 -3.11 9.98
CA ASP A 43 15.68 -4.52 10.19
C ASP A 43 16.11 -4.77 11.64
N ALA A 44 16.96 -3.92 12.21
CA ALA A 44 17.41 -4.03 13.59
C ALA A 44 16.23 -3.88 14.59
N LYS A 45 15.38 -2.87 14.41
CA LYS A 45 14.20 -2.65 15.26
C LYS A 45 13.23 -3.84 15.22
N ILE A 46 12.93 -4.33 14.02
CA ILE A 46 12.01 -5.46 13.81
C ILE A 46 12.60 -6.77 14.34
N ALA A 47 13.92 -6.97 14.22
CA ALA A 47 14.60 -8.14 14.78
C ALA A 47 14.54 -8.15 16.31
N ALA A 48 14.72 -6.98 16.94
CA ALA A 48 14.60 -6.82 18.39
C ALA A 48 13.15 -6.99 18.89
N ASN A 49 12.17 -6.53 18.11
CA ASN A 49 10.75 -6.69 18.41
C ASN A 49 9.91 -6.89 17.15
N LYS A 50 9.49 -8.14 16.91
CA LYS A 50 8.66 -8.50 15.75
C LYS A 50 7.28 -7.85 15.73
N ARG A 51 6.79 -7.35 16.87
CA ARG A 51 5.52 -6.61 17.03
C ARG A 51 5.72 -5.09 17.08
N ASP A 52 6.91 -4.60 16.73
CA ASP A 52 7.12 -3.16 16.53
C ASP A 52 6.41 -2.73 15.23
N PHE A 53 5.11 -2.49 15.34
CA PHE A 53 4.26 -2.14 14.21
C PHE A 53 4.57 -0.75 13.66
N GLU A 54 5.07 0.17 14.49
CA GLU A 54 5.59 1.45 14.03
C GLU A 54 6.81 1.26 13.12
N ALA A 55 7.78 0.42 13.52
CA ALA A 55 8.93 0.09 12.68
C ALA A 55 8.52 -0.64 11.39
N ARG A 56 7.58 -1.59 11.46
CA ARG A 56 7.07 -2.27 10.26
C ARG A 56 6.35 -1.33 9.30
N PHE A 57 5.50 -0.44 9.83
CA PHE A 57 4.77 0.53 9.01
C PHE A 57 5.70 1.62 8.45
N GLY A 58 6.72 2.03 9.22
CA GLY A 58 7.81 2.87 8.74
C GLY A 58 8.58 2.21 7.58
N ARG A 59 8.95 0.92 7.73
CA ARG A 59 9.60 0.15 6.67
C ARG A 59 8.73 0.03 5.43
N ALA A 60 7.43 -0.23 5.59
CA ALA A 60 6.48 -0.28 4.48
C ALA A 60 6.44 1.05 3.71
N ARG A 61 6.38 2.20 4.40
CA ARG A 61 6.45 3.53 3.76
C ARG A 61 7.79 3.76 3.04
N TRP A 62 8.90 3.37 3.66
CA TRP A 62 10.22 3.47 3.05
C TRP A 62 10.37 2.60 1.79
N LEU A 63 9.84 1.37 1.79
CA LEU A 63 9.76 0.49 0.63
C LEU A 63 8.84 1.06 -0.46
N MET A 64 7.70 1.61 -0.06
CA MET A 64 6.73 2.25 -0.95
C MET A 64 7.31 3.48 -1.67
N ALA A 65 8.09 4.31 -0.97
CA ALA A 65 8.80 5.45 -1.56
C ALA A 65 9.78 5.02 -2.66
N GLN A 66 10.41 3.86 -2.50
CA GLN A 66 11.29 3.23 -3.50
C GLN A 66 10.54 2.38 -4.54
N GLN A 67 9.20 2.39 -4.51
CA GLN A 67 8.34 1.59 -5.40
C GLN A 67 8.55 0.07 -5.27
N ARG A 68 9.04 -0.39 -4.10
CA ARG A 68 9.16 -1.81 -3.74
C ARG A 68 7.84 -2.33 -3.19
N TRP A 69 6.81 -2.35 -4.04
CA TRP A 69 5.41 -2.53 -3.66
C TRP A 69 5.11 -3.85 -2.94
N THR A 70 5.66 -4.95 -3.43
CA THR A 70 5.43 -6.30 -2.89
C THR A 70 5.98 -6.44 -1.48
N GLU A 71 7.20 -5.96 -1.27
CA GLU A 71 7.87 -5.98 0.03
C GLU A 71 7.17 -5.06 1.03
N ALA A 72 6.71 -3.88 0.58
CA ALA A 72 5.89 -3.00 1.41
C ALA A 72 4.60 -3.70 1.86
N MET A 73 3.90 -4.35 0.93
CA MET A 73 2.70 -5.13 1.25
C MET A 73 2.98 -6.30 2.19
N ASP A 74 4.15 -6.94 2.11
CA ASP A 74 4.54 -8.01 3.03
C ASP A 74 4.71 -7.51 4.48
N GLU A 75 5.33 -6.35 4.68
CA GLU A 75 5.41 -5.72 6.01
C GLU A 75 4.04 -5.36 6.59
N LEU A 76 3.14 -4.87 5.74
CA LEU A 76 1.76 -4.56 6.14
C LEU A 76 0.98 -5.82 6.52
N LEU A 77 1.18 -6.95 5.82
CA LEU A 77 0.57 -8.23 6.20
C LEU A 77 1.07 -8.72 7.54
N GLU A 78 2.36 -8.53 7.87
CA GLU A 78 2.89 -8.91 9.18
C GLU A 78 2.19 -8.15 10.32
N ILE A 79 1.81 -6.88 10.10
CA ILE A 79 0.98 -6.11 11.04
C ILE A 79 -0.43 -6.73 11.09
N LEU A 80 -1.10 -6.86 9.95
CA LEU A 80 -2.49 -7.31 9.87
C LEU A 80 -2.72 -8.74 10.39
N MET A 81 -1.73 -9.61 10.28
CA MET A 81 -1.77 -10.96 10.86
C MET A 81 -1.79 -10.95 12.40
N ARG A 82 -1.35 -9.88 13.04
CA ARG A 82 -1.20 -9.78 14.51
C ARG A 82 -2.15 -8.78 15.15
N ASP A 83 -2.48 -7.71 14.43
CA ASP A 83 -3.42 -6.68 14.84
C ASP A 83 -4.01 -5.99 13.60
N LYS A 84 -5.26 -6.31 13.30
CA LYS A 84 -5.98 -5.76 12.13
C LYS A 84 -6.42 -4.31 12.32
N ALA A 85 -6.56 -3.87 13.57
CA ALA A 85 -7.09 -2.56 13.92
C ALA A 85 -5.98 -1.55 14.28
N TRP A 86 -4.72 -2.00 14.36
CA TRP A 86 -3.58 -1.15 14.68
C TRP A 86 -3.54 0.12 13.84
N GLY A 87 -3.27 1.26 14.50
CA GLY A 87 -3.15 2.56 13.86
C GLY A 87 -4.42 3.00 13.12
N GLU A 88 -5.61 2.72 13.66
CA GLU A 88 -6.89 3.02 12.99
C GLU A 88 -6.99 2.38 11.58
N GLU A 89 -6.56 1.12 11.49
CA GLU A 89 -6.45 0.36 10.24
C GLU A 89 -5.45 0.94 9.22
N ALA A 90 -4.47 1.75 9.65
CA ALA A 90 -3.46 2.33 8.77
C ALA A 90 -2.81 1.29 7.84
N ALA A 91 -2.45 0.12 8.39
CA ALA A 91 -1.83 -0.93 7.59
C ALA A 91 -2.73 -1.45 6.45
N ARG A 92 -4.03 -1.65 6.73
CA ARG A 92 -5.00 -2.11 5.73
C ARG A 92 -5.23 -1.04 4.66
N LYS A 93 -5.37 0.22 5.07
CA LYS A 93 -5.58 1.36 4.16
C LYS A 93 -4.41 1.52 3.20
N THR A 94 -3.18 1.54 3.71
CA THR A 94 -1.97 1.64 2.88
C THR A 94 -1.81 0.44 1.95
N TYR A 95 -2.15 -0.78 2.39
CA TYR A 95 -2.11 -1.96 1.53
C TYR A 95 -3.06 -1.83 0.34
N VAL A 96 -4.29 -1.38 0.59
CA VAL A 96 -5.29 -1.15 -0.47
C VAL A 96 -4.83 -0.03 -1.41
N SER A 97 -4.22 1.03 -0.89
CA SER A 97 -3.63 2.10 -1.71
C SER A 97 -2.53 1.59 -2.61
N ILE A 98 -1.63 0.72 -2.13
CA ILE A 98 -0.61 0.10 -2.98
C ILE A 98 -1.26 -0.72 -4.11
N LEU A 99 -2.26 -1.56 -3.80
CA LEU A 99 -2.99 -2.32 -4.83
C LEU A 99 -3.65 -1.42 -5.87
N GLU A 100 -4.28 -0.33 -5.43
CA GLU A 100 -4.90 0.65 -6.32
C GLU A 100 -3.86 1.37 -7.18
N ILE A 101 -2.61 1.56 -6.72
CA ILE A 101 -1.50 2.15 -7.49
C ILE A 101 -0.97 1.20 -8.56
N ILE A 102 -0.72 -0.06 -8.22
CA ILE A 102 -0.05 -1.02 -9.10
C ILE A 102 -1.00 -1.73 -10.06
N GLU A 103 -2.32 -1.68 -9.82
CA GLU A 103 -3.29 -2.29 -10.74
C GLU A 103 -3.21 -1.61 -12.12
N PRO A 104 -2.89 -2.38 -13.18
CA PRO A 104 -2.87 -1.84 -14.54
C PRO A 104 -4.29 -1.53 -15.01
N PRO A 105 -4.46 -0.59 -15.96
CA PRO A 105 -5.76 -0.35 -16.58
C PRO A 105 -6.34 -1.64 -17.15
N LYS A 106 -7.60 -1.95 -16.79
CA LYS A 106 -8.25 -3.17 -17.27
C LYS A 106 -8.37 -3.15 -18.79
N PRO A 107 -7.89 -4.19 -19.50
CA PRO A 107 -8.04 -4.27 -20.94
C PRO A 107 -9.52 -4.40 -21.30
N LYS A 108 -9.92 -3.77 -22.40
CA LYS A 108 -11.27 -3.95 -22.95
C LYS A 108 -11.35 -5.34 -23.58
N VAL A 109 -12.33 -6.13 -23.15
CA VAL A 109 -12.64 -7.45 -23.68
C VAL A 109 -14.06 -7.49 -24.25
N ALA A 110 -14.37 -8.50 -25.05
CA ALA A 110 -15.70 -8.65 -25.61
C ALA A 110 -16.75 -8.92 -24.51
N GLU A 111 -18.03 -8.70 -24.84
CA GLU A 111 -19.13 -8.95 -23.91
C GLU A 111 -19.15 -10.42 -23.45
N GLY A 112 -19.27 -10.63 -22.13
CA GLY A 112 -19.21 -11.96 -21.51
C GLY A 112 -17.80 -12.47 -21.19
N GLN A 113 -16.74 -11.77 -21.59
CA GLN A 113 -15.36 -12.13 -21.21
C GLN A 113 -14.93 -11.41 -19.93
N ILE A 114 -14.17 -12.10 -19.08
CA ILE A 114 -13.55 -11.51 -17.88
C ILE A 114 -12.17 -10.98 -18.30
N PRO A 115 -11.87 -9.68 -18.09
CA PRO A 115 -10.53 -9.16 -18.33
C PRO A 115 -9.49 -9.94 -17.51
N PRO A 116 -8.32 -10.30 -18.08
CA PRO A 116 -7.25 -10.90 -17.30
C PRO A 116 -6.82 -9.95 -16.18
N GLU A 117 -6.61 -10.50 -15.00
CA GLU A 117 -6.03 -9.77 -13.86
C GLU A 117 -4.51 -9.94 -13.85
N ASP A 118 -3.81 -8.92 -13.35
CA ASP A 118 -2.38 -9.05 -13.08
C ASP A 118 -2.15 -10.12 -11.98
N PRO A 119 -1.28 -11.11 -12.21
CA PRO A 119 -1.11 -12.23 -11.28
C PRO A 119 -0.53 -11.80 -9.92
N VAL A 120 0.29 -10.74 -9.88
CA VAL A 120 0.83 -10.20 -8.63
C VAL A 120 -0.30 -9.54 -7.83
N VAL A 121 -1.09 -8.66 -8.48
CA VAL A 121 -2.24 -8.01 -7.86
C VAL A 121 -3.25 -9.02 -7.33
N ALA A 122 -3.61 -10.03 -8.13
CA ALA A 122 -4.53 -11.09 -7.74
C ALA A 122 -4.00 -11.87 -6.51
N THR A 123 -2.71 -12.20 -6.50
CA THR A 123 -2.07 -12.90 -5.37
C THR A 123 -2.15 -12.09 -4.09
N TYR A 124 -1.80 -10.80 -4.13
CA TYR A 124 -1.82 -9.93 -2.95
C TYR A 124 -3.26 -9.59 -2.50
N ARG A 125 -4.24 -9.47 -3.42
CA ARG A 125 -5.67 -9.37 -3.05
C ARG A 125 -6.13 -10.60 -2.26
N ARG A 126 -5.77 -11.81 -2.72
CA ARG A 126 -6.09 -13.06 -2.03
C ARG A 126 -5.46 -13.14 -0.64
N ARG A 127 -4.18 -12.75 -0.51
CA ARG A 127 -3.48 -12.71 0.80
C ARG A 127 -4.16 -11.75 1.78
N LEU A 128 -4.52 -10.55 1.33
CA LEU A 128 -5.26 -9.59 2.17
C LEU A 128 -6.61 -10.17 2.61
N SER A 129 -7.38 -10.74 1.68
CA SER A 129 -8.67 -11.35 2.00
C SER A 129 -8.51 -12.49 3.02
N SER A 130 -7.52 -13.36 2.83
CA SER A 130 -7.26 -14.45 3.77
C SER A 130 -6.91 -13.96 5.18
N VAL A 131 -6.08 -12.91 5.28
CA VAL A 131 -5.66 -12.37 6.59
C VAL A 131 -6.77 -11.61 7.27
N VAL A 132 -7.58 -10.83 6.54
CA VAL A 132 -8.66 -10.02 7.14
C VAL A 132 -9.84 -10.88 7.59
N LEU A 133 -10.11 -12.00 6.91
CA LEU A 133 -11.24 -12.88 7.20
C LEU A 133 -10.93 -14.00 8.22
N SER A 134 -9.65 -14.25 8.52
CA SER A 134 -9.23 -15.17 9.59
C SER A 134 -9.33 -14.54 10.97
#